data_AF-A0A938AV89-F1
#
_entry.id   AF-A0A938AV89-F1
#
_cell.length_a   1.000
_cell.length_b   1.000
_cell.length_c   1.000
_cell.angle_alpha   90.00
_cell.angle_beta   90.00
_cell.angle_gamma   90.00
#
_symmetry.space_group_name_H-M   'P 1'
#
loop_
_entity.id
_entity.type
_entity.pdbx_description
1 polymer ?
#
loop_
_entity_poly.entity_id
_entity_poly.type
_entity_poly.pdbx_seq_one_letter_code
_entity_poly.pdbx_strand_id
1 'polypeptide(L)' 'LSLAACRLVGADHAGVDILPTADGGYTVLEVNTIPGWRELRAVTGLDVPALLVEHVLEALG' A
#
# COMPACT_ATOMS: atom_id res chain seq x y z
N LEU A 1 -5.54 8.17 -4.77
CA LEU A 1 -5.72 8.25 -3.30
C LEU A 1 -4.54 7.65 -2.56
N SER A 2 -4.20 6.37 -2.74
CA SER A 2 -3.13 5.67 -1.99
C SER A 2 -1.78 6.39 -1.99
N LEU A 3 -1.25 6.76 -3.17
CA LEU A 3 0.04 7.48 -3.25
C LEU A 3 0.04 8.83 -2.50
N ALA A 4 -1.09 9.54 -2.50
CA ALA A 4 -1.20 10.80 -1.77
C ALA A 4 -1.23 10.57 -0.25
N ALA A 5 -1.93 9.52 0.20
CA ALA A 5 -1.97 9.13 1.60
C ALA A 5 -0.57 8.72 2.10
N CYS A 6 0.16 7.88 1.35
CA CYS A 6 1.52 7.48 1.71
C CYS A 6 2.47 8.68 1.81
N ARG A 7 2.42 9.60 0.84
CA ARG A 7 3.23 10.84 0.88
C ARG A 7 2.90 11.72 2.07
N LEU A 8 1.62 11.85 2.43
CA LEU A 8 1.20 12.68 3.55
C LEU A 8 1.77 12.18 4.89
N VAL A 9 1.90 10.86 5.06
CA VAL A 9 2.45 10.26 6.29
C VAL A 9 3.95 9.97 6.21
N GLY A 10 4.60 10.25 5.07
CA GLY A 10 6.01 9.97 4.87
C GLY A 10 6.35 8.48 4.84
N ALA A 11 5.45 7.64 4.34
CA ALA A 11 5.66 6.19 4.26
C ALA A 11 6.38 5.79 2.98
N ASP A 12 7.51 5.08 3.13
CA ASP A 12 8.18 4.37 2.02
C ASP A 12 7.35 3.17 1.55
N HIS A 13 6.64 2.53 2.50
CA HIS A 13 5.71 1.43 2.24
C HIS A 13 4.50 1.52 3.18
N ALA A 14 3.29 1.34 2.64
CA ALA A 14 2.07 1.19 3.43
C ALA A 14 0.97 0.46 2.63
N GLY A 15 0.11 -0.25 3.36
CA GLY A 15 -1.23 -0.60 2.89
C GLY A 15 -2.17 0.60 3.03
N VAL A 16 -3.07 0.79 2.06
CA VAL A 16 -4.08 1.86 2.10
C VAL A 16 -5.44 1.29 1.81
N ASP A 17 -6.31 1.34 2.82
CA ASP A 17 -7.68 0.85 2.71
C ASP A 17 -8.57 1.96 2.17
N ILE A 18 -9.32 1.67 1.11
CA ILE A 18 -10.17 2.63 0.40
C ILE A 18 -11.60 2.11 0.42
N LEU A 19 -12.55 2.99 0.76
CA LEU A 19 -13.97 2.70 0.72
C LEU A 19 -14.71 3.65 -0.22
N PRO A 20 -15.77 3.18 -0.92
CA PRO A 20 -16.66 4.05 -1.66
C PRO A 20 -17.48 4.94 -0.71
N THR A 21 -17.77 6.15 -1.14
CA THR A 21 -18.62 7.11 -0.42
C THR A 21 -20.03 7.14 -1.01
N ALA A 22 -21.02 7.61 -0.24
CA ALA A 22 -22.42 7.61 -0.66
C ALA A 22 -22.71 8.50 -1.89
N ASP A 23 -21.84 9.48 -2.15
CA ASP A 23 -21.87 10.38 -3.31
C ASP A 23 -21.12 9.84 -4.54
N GLY A 24 -20.68 8.58 -4.51
CA GLY A 24 -20.03 7.90 -5.64
C GLY A 24 -18.52 8.13 -5.75
N GLY A 25 -17.91 8.75 -4.74
CA GLY A 25 -16.47 8.91 -4.61
C GLY A 25 -15.79 7.76 -3.87
N TYR A 26 -14.54 8.00 -3.47
CA TYR A 26 -13.75 7.10 -2.63
C TYR A 26 -13.06 7.91 -1.53
N THR A 27 -12.95 7.32 -0.34
CA THR A 27 -12.20 7.87 0.79
C THR A 27 -11.17 6.88 1.31
N VAL A 28 -10.11 7.40 1.93
CA VAL A 28 -9.14 6.59 2.67
C VAL A 28 -9.73 6.28 4.05
N LEU A 29 -9.71 5.00 4.44
CA LEU A 29 -10.14 4.55 5.76
C LEU A 29 -8.94 4.46 6.71
N GLU A 30 -7.87 3.82 6.26
CA GLU A 30 -6.67 3.53 7.06
C GLU A 30 -5.43 3.57 6.17
N VAL A 31 -4.31 3.98 6.76
CA VAL A 31 -2.96 3.74 6.25
C VAL A 31 -2.26 2.83 7.27
N ASN A 32 -1.92 1.61 6.88
CA ASN A 32 -1.35 0.60 7.77
C ASN A 32 0.04 0.14 7.31
N THR A 33 0.83 -0.37 8.26
CA THR A 33 2.21 -0.81 8.00
C THR A 33 2.32 -2.31 7.70
N ILE A 34 1.26 -3.09 7.94
CA ILE A 34 1.25 -4.55 7.79
C ILE A 34 0.00 -4.97 7.00
N PRO A 35 0.02 -4.84 5.66
CA PRO A 35 -1.09 -5.29 4.83
C PRO A 35 -1.18 -6.83 4.77
N GLY A 36 -2.34 -7.36 4.38
CA GLY A 36 -2.55 -8.79 4.16
C GLY A 36 -1.83 -9.30 2.91
N TRP A 37 -0.58 -9.75 3.06
CA TRP A 37 0.30 -10.13 1.93
C TRP A 37 -0.15 -11.36 1.15
N ARG A 38 -0.68 -12.38 1.85
CA ARG A 38 -1.03 -13.66 1.23
C ARG A 38 -2.18 -13.49 0.25
N GLU A 39 -3.21 -12.79 0.69
CA GLU A 39 -4.40 -12.48 -0.09
C GLU A 39 -4.04 -11.53 -1.23
N LEU A 40 -3.18 -10.53 -0.97
CA LEU A 40 -2.70 -9.60 -2.00
C LEU A 40 -1.97 -10.35 -3.13
N ARG A 41 -1.09 -11.30 -2.81
CA ARG A 41 -0.41 -12.14 -3.81
C ARG A 41 -1.41 -13.03 -4.55
N ALA A 42 -2.40 -13.59 -3.88
CA ALA A 42 -3.41 -14.43 -4.51
C ALA A 42 -4.24 -13.67 -5.55
N VAL A 43 -4.54 -12.39 -5.33
CA VAL A 43 -5.36 -11.58 -6.26
C VAL A 43 -4.56 -10.81 -7.29
N THR A 44 -3.33 -10.40 -6.98
CA THR A 44 -2.48 -9.59 -7.89
C THR A 44 -1.42 -10.40 -8.63
N GLY A 45 -1.04 -11.57 -8.12
CA GLY A 45 0.12 -12.33 -8.57
C GLY A 45 1.46 -11.73 -8.17
N LEU A 46 1.48 -10.59 -7.45
CA LEU A 46 2.70 -9.91 -7.06
C LEU A 46 3.29 -10.47 -5.76
N ASP A 47 4.60 -10.64 -5.75
CA ASP A 47 5.38 -10.92 -4.54
C ASP A 47 5.83 -9.62 -3.90
N VAL A 48 4.92 -8.96 -3.18
CA VAL A 48 5.20 -7.65 -2.59
C VAL A 48 6.31 -7.68 -1.53
N PRO A 49 6.45 -8.73 -0.70
CA PRO A 49 7.63 -8.86 0.15
C PRO A 49 8.95 -8.82 -0.64
N ALA A 50 9.04 -9.52 -1.77
CA ALA A 50 10.24 -9.48 -2.62
C ALA A 50 10.50 -8.07 -3.17
N LEU A 51 9.47 -7.41 -3.69
CA LEU A 51 9.56 -6.03 -4.21
C LEU A 51 9.99 -5.03 -3.12
N LEU A 52 9.52 -5.21 -1.89
CA LEU A 52 9.89 -4.34 -0.77
C LEU A 52 11.36 -4.55 -0.38
N VAL A 53 11.85 -5.79 -0.39
CA VAL A 53 13.28 -6.08 -0.16
C VAL A 53 14.13 -5.44 -1.24
N GLU A 54 13.76 -5.59 -2.51
CA GLU A 54 14.46 -4.94 -3.64
C GLU A 54 14.50 -3.42 -3.45
N HIS A 55 13.37 -2.79 -3.13
CA HIS A 55 13.28 -1.36 -2.89
C HIS A 55 14.20 -0.88 -1.75
N VAL A 56 14.24 -1.61 -0.63
CA VAL A 56 15.11 -1.27 0.51
C VAL A 56 16.59 -1.43 0.14
N LEU A 57 16.95 -2.48 -0.61
CA LEU A 57 18.32 -2.69 -1.06
C LEU A 57 18.78 -1.60 -2.02
N GLU A 58 17.91 -1.16 -2.92
CA GLU A 58 18.17 -0.03 -3.83
C GLU A 58 18.38 1.28 -3.06
N ALA A 59 17.61 1.54 -2.00
CA ALA A 59 17.73 2.75 -1.20
C ALA A 59 19.00 2.79 -0.31
N LEU A 60 19.62 1.64 -0.06
CA LEU A 60 20.85 1.51 0.73
C LEU A 60 22.14 1.58 -0.10
N GLY A 61 22.04 1.47 -1.44
CA GLY A 61 23.15 1.60 -2.38
C GLY A 61 23.38 3.04 -2.81
#